data_AF-A0A935GXI0-F1
#
_entry.id   AF-A0A935GXI0-F1
#
_cell.length_a   1.000
_cell.length_b   1.000
_cell.length_c   1.000
_cell.angle_alpha   90.00
_cell.angle_beta   90.00
_cell.angle_gamma   90.00
#
_symmetry.space_group_name_H-M   'P 1'
#
loop_
_entity.id
_entity.type
_entity.pdbx_description
1 polymer ?
#
loop_
_entity_poly.entity_id
_entity_poly.type
_entity_poly.pdbx_seq_one_letter_code
_entity_poly.pdbx_strand_id
1 'polypeptide(L)'
;MKNPELLREGLARQCYPKMAVFEPRHVKQFSETFFLPSPEQLAFSHFPQDAAWQMRSERSLSKSEFESLPEINTAFFNLGIDPSDVWKTVKSQEFKGALVHTFDLPAGVANVRNVPLSYQLPVGSTQHFEIVSASFEKMAVEYNKKWLPMQKKGDVFSIEIAAKSKGELSVNGKTPTSRKHATVLEYIVD
;
A
#
# COMPACT_ATOMS: atom_id res chain seq x y z
N MET A 1 49.10 -28.66 55.19
CA MET A 1 50.40 -29.04 54.57
C MET A 1 50.25 -28.94 53.05
N LYS A 2 51.12 -28.15 52.42
CA LYS A 2 51.56 -28.11 50.99
C LYS A 2 50.53 -28.16 49.84
N ASN A 3 50.42 -27.04 49.13
CA ASN A 3 50.17 -26.92 47.67
C ASN A 3 51.49 -27.31 46.92
N PRO A 4 51.60 -27.65 45.59
CA PRO A 4 50.80 -27.09 44.48
C PRO A 4 50.57 -27.94 43.18
N GLU A 5 49.70 -27.37 42.32
CA GLU A 5 49.83 -27.22 40.85
C GLU A 5 49.55 -28.36 39.81
N LEU A 6 48.71 -27.96 38.83
CA LEU A 6 48.76 -28.20 37.36
C LEU A 6 47.61 -29.01 36.69
N LEU A 7 46.78 -28.21 36.00
CA LEU A 7 46.44 -28.28 34.57
C LEU A 7 45.29 -29.17 34.04
N ARG A 8 44.38 -28.44 33.37
CA ARG A 8 43.78 -28.65 32.03
C ARG A 8 42.37 -29.25 31.91
N GLU A 9 41.44 -28.32 31.65
CA GLU A 9 40.55 -28.23 30.48
C GLU A 9 39.96 -29.52 29.88
N GLY A 10 38.62 -29.57 29.76
CA GLY A 10 37.97 -30.62 28.97
C GLY A 10 36.44 -30.59 28.90
N LEU A 11 35.87 -29.45 28.49
CA LEU A 11 34.62 -29.31 27.71
C LEU A 11 33.45 -30.27 28.00
N ALA A 12 32.46 -29.73 28.71
CA ALA A 12 31.07 -30.17 28.63
C ALA A 12 30.59 -30.14 27.17
N ARG A 13 30.27 -31.31 26.60
CA ARG A 13 29.51 -31.41 25.36
C ARG A 13 28.05 -31.09 25.66
N GLN A 14 27.76 -29.79 25.74
CA GLN A 14 26.41 -29.28 25.60
C GLN A 14 25.94 -29.58 24.18
N CYS A 15 24.88 -30.37 24.07
CA CYS A 15 24.20 -30.62 22.81
C CYS A 15 23.75 -29.27 22.22
N TYR A 16 24.42 -28.82 21.15
CA TYR A 16 23.91 -27.73 20.33
C TYR A 16 22.63 -28.22 19.65
N PRO A 17 21.48 -27.52 19.79
CA PRO A 17 20.34 -27.82 18.96
C PRO A 17 20.72 -27.51 17.50
N LYS A 18 20.41 -28.46 16.60
CA LYS A 18 20.44 -28.28 15.15
C LYS A 18 19.83 -26.92 14.81
N MET A 19 20.59 -26.08 14.10
CA MET A 19 20.05 -24.88 13.47
C MET A 19 18.84 -25.29 12.63
N ALA A 20 17.64 -24.89 13.05
CA ALA A 20 16.47 -24.97 12.21
C ALA A 20 16.71 -24.02 11.03
N VAL A 21 16.98 -24.59 9.87
CA VAL A 21 16.89 -23.88 8.60
C VAL A 21 15.43 -23.43 8.49
N PHE A 22 15.19 -22.14 8.67
CA PHE A 22 13.86 -21.55 8.49
C PHE A 22 13.62 -21.48 6.99
N GLU A 23 13.18 -22.59 6.40
CA GLU A 23 12.63 -22.62 5.05
C GLU A 23 11.53 -21.54 4.97
N PRO A 24 11.59 -20.58 4.03
CA PRO A 24 10.51 -19.63 3.86
C PRO A 24 9.27 -20.41 3.45
N ARG A 25 8.32 -20.55 4.38
CA ARG A 25 7.01 -21.13 4.09
C ARG A 25 6.33 -20.21 3.08
N HIS A 26 6.18 -20.67 1.86
CA HIS A 26 5.35 -20.01 0.86
C HIS A 26 3.89 -20.17 1.28
N VAL A 27 3.38 -19.18 2.02
CA VAL A 27 1.97 -19.11 2.38
C VAL A 27 1.23 -18.50 1.20
N LYS A 28 0.28 -19.25 0.62
CA LYS A 28 -0.62 -18.70 -0.42
C LYS A 28 -1.48 -17.62 0.22
N GLN A 29 -1.39 -16.40 -0.29
CA GLN A 29 -2.32 -15.32 0.01
C GLN A 29 -3.19 -15.08 -1.22
N PHE A 30 -4.51 -15.16 -1.04
CA PHE A 30 -5.47 -14.88 -2.10
C PHE A 30 -5.91 -13.42 -2.01
N SER A 31 -6.01 -12.74 -3.15
CA SER A 31 -6.60 -11.40 -3.21
C SER A 31 -8.12 -11.55 -3.23
N GLU A 32 -8.79 -11.11 -2.16
CA GLU A 32 -10.26 -11.06 -2.14
C GLU A 32 -10.78 -10.17 -3.26
N THR A 33 -10.10 -9.07 -3.58
CA THR A 33 -10.42 -8.19 -4.71
C THR A 33 -10.45 -8.94 -6.05
N PHE A 34 -9.59 -9.96 -6.23
CA PHE A 34 -9.59 -10.75 -7.46
C PHE A 34 -10.69 -11.80 -7.48
N PHE A 35 -10.93 -12.49 -6.36
CA PHE A 35 -11.85 -13.63 -6.32
C PHE A 35 -13.30 -13.26 -5.96
N LEU A 36 -13.49 -12.19 -5.19
CA LEU A 36 -14.76 -11.75 -4.61
C LEU A 36 -14.92 -10.21 -4.68
N PRO A 37 -14.69 -9.56 -5.85
CA PRO A 37 -14.87 -8.12 -5.96
C PRO A 37 -16.34 -7.73 -5.72
N SER A 38 -16.56 -6.60 -5.04
CA SER A 38 -17.92 -6.07 -4.89
C SER A 38 -18.44 -5.47 -6.21
N PRO A 39 -19.77 -5.37 -6.39
CA PRO A 39 -20.34 -4.66 -7.53
C PRO A 39 -19.81 -3.22 -7.69
N GLU A 40 -19.56 -2.53 -6.57
CA GLU A 40 -18.98 -1.18 -6.55
C GLU A 40 -17.54 -1.14 -7.08
N GLN A 41 -16.75 -2.20 -6.88
CA GLN A 41 -15.39 -2.33 -7.45
C GLN A 41 -15.45 -2.66 -8.95
N LEU A 42 -16.31 -3.62 -9.33
CA LEU A 42 -16.46 -4.06 -10.71
C LEU A 42 -16.93 -2.93 -11.63
N ALA A 43 -17.72 -1.99 -11.11
CA ALA A 43 -18.23 -0.85 -11.87
C ALA A 43 -17.15 0.02 -12.55
N PHE A 44 -15.89 -0.04 -12.10
CA PHE A 44 -14.77 0.69 -12.71
C PHE A 44 -14.05 -0.06 -13.83
N SER A 45 -14.35 -1.34 -14.05
CA SER A 45 -13.63 -2.18 -15.03
C SER A 45 -14.53 -3.06 -15.88
N HIS A 46 -15.77 -3.31 -15.45
CA HIS A 46 -16.70 -4.23 -16.09
C HIS A 46 -18.04 -3.55 -16.36
N PHE A 47 -18.44 -3.50 -17.62
CA PHE A 47 -19.76 -3.03 -18.04
C PHE A 47 -20.56 -4.21 -18.64
N PRO A 48 -21.55 -4.77 -17.92
CA PRO A 48 -22.30 -5.92 -18.40
C PRO A 48 -23.27 -5.53 -19.53
N GLN A 49 -23.67 -6.53 -20.34
CA GLN A 49 -24.63 -6.34 -21.42
C GLN A 49 -26.03 -5.94 -20.89
N ASP A 50 -26.44 -6.49 -19.75
CA ASP A 50 -27.67 -6.12 -19.06
C ASP A 50 -27.36 -5.17 -17.89
N ALA A 51 -28.02 -4.01 -17.87
CA ALA A 51 -27.83 -2.99 -16.85
C ALA A 51 -28.21 -3.47 -15.43
N ALA A 52 -29.11 -4.45 -15.31
CA ALA A 52 -29.49 -5.05 -14.02
C ALA A 52 -28.34 -5.83 -13.37
N TRP A 53 -27.40 -6.35 -14.16
CA TRP A 53 -26.25 -7.11 -13.65
C TRP A 53 -25.11 -6.25 -13.11
N GLN A 54 -25.22 -4.92 -13.19
CA GLN A 54 -24.28 -4.06 -12.49
C GLN A 54 -24.39 -4.20 -10.97
N MET A 55 -25.57 -4.59 -10.46
CA MET A 55 -25.82 -4.91 -9.04
C MET A 55 -25.30 -3.86 -8.03
N ARG A 56 -25.16 -2.61 -8.47
CA ARG A 56 -24.71 -1.51 -7.63
C ARG A 56 -25.80 -1.16 -6.63
N SER A 57 -25.38 -0.74 -5.44
CA SER A 57 -26.27 -0.14 -4.45
C SER A 57 -26.93 1.15 -4.93
N GLU A 58 -26.24 1.91 -5.80
CA GLU A 58 -26.79 3.05 -6.52
C GLU A 58 -27.40 2.65 -7.89
N ARG A 59 -27.93 3.62 -8.63
CA ARG A 59 -28.43 3.39 -9.99
C ARG A 59 -27.35 2.79 -10.91
N SER A 60 -27.79 1.99 -11.89
CA SER A 60 -26.94 1.54 -12.97
C SER A 60 -26.37 2.73 -13.76
N LEU A 61 -25.11 2.59 -14.17
CA LEU A 61 -24.44 3.50 -15.09
C LEU A 61 -24.93 3.24 -16.51
N SER A 62 -25.10 4.30 -17.27
CA SER A 62 -25.15 4.20 -18.73
C SER A 62 -23.77 3.91 -19.29
N LYS A 63 -23.71 3.45 -20.55
CA LYS A 63 -22.45 3.18 -21.24
C LYS A 63 -21.54 4.41 -21.30
N SER A 64 -22.10 5.58 -21.63
CA SER A 64 -21.33 6.83 -21.69
C SER A 64 -20.77 7.26 -20.34
N GLU A 65 -21.49 6.99 -19.24
CA GLU A 65 -21.00 7.29 -17.90
C GLU A 65 -19.87 6.35 -17.51
N PHE A 66 -20.01 5.05 -17.80
CA PHE A 66 -18.95 4.06 -17.59
C PHE A 66 -17.68 4.42 -18.37
N GLU A 67 -17.80 4.76 -19.65
CA GLU A 67 -16.67 5.15 -20.51
C GLU A 67 -16.00 6.46 -20.06
N SER A 68 -16.68 7.26 -19.24
CA SER A 68 -16.13 8.50 -18.66
C SER A 68 -15.46 8.30 -17.29
N LEU A 69 -15.54 7.10 -16.70
CA LEU A 69 -14.89 6.81 -15.43
C LEU A 69 -13.36 6.83 -15.57
N PRO A 70 -12.63 7.19 -14.51
CA PRO A 70 -11.18 7.05 -14.51
C PRO A 70 -10.80 5.57 -14.63
N GLU A 71 -9.70 5.32 -15.34
CA GLU A 71 -9.10 3.99 -15.37
C GLU A 71 -8.56 3.61 -13.99
N ILE A 72 -8.86 2.38 -13.55
CA ILE A 72 -8.36 1.82 -12.30
C ILE A 72 -7.66 0.51 -12.63
N ASN A 73 -6.41 0.36 -12.19
CA ASN A 73 -5.71 -0.92 -12.28
C ASN A 73 -6.29 -1.91 -11.24
N THR A 74 -6.17 -3.21 -11.48
CA THR A 74 -6.73 -4.22 -10.57
C THR A 74 -6.05 -4.23 -9.20
N ALA A 75 -4.79 -3.76 -9.12
CA ALA A 75 -4.04 -3.65 -7.88
C ALA A 75 -4.50 -2.51 -6.95
N PHE A 76 -5.24 -1.54 -7.47
CA PHE A 76 -5.72 -0.38 -6.72
C PHE A 76 -6.49 -0.80 -5.46
N PHE A 77 -7.42 -1.74 -5.63
CA PHE A 77 -8.23 -2.25 -4.53
C PHE A 77 -7.49 -3.28 -3.64
N ASN A 78 -6.36 -3.86 -4.10
CA ASN A 78 -5.51 -4.71 -3.23
C ASN A 78 -4.86 -3.92 -2.09
N LEU A 79 -4.83 -2.59 -2.20
CA LEU A 79 -4.35 -1.68 -1.15
C LEU A 79 -5.43 -1.35 -0.11
N GLY A 80 -6.57 -2.06 -0.10
CA GLY A 80 -7.63 -1.86 0.89
C GLY A 80 -8.39 -0.54 0.73
N ILE A 81 -8.30 0.11 -0.43
CA ILE A 81 -9.05 1.34 -0.72
C ILE A 81 -10.54 1.02 -0.80
N ASP A 82 -11.35 1.72 -0.02
CA ASP A 82 -12.80 1.53 0.01
C ASP A 82 -13.45 2.09 -1.26
N PRO A 83 -14.27 1.31 -1.99
CA PRO A 83 -14.93 1.77 -3.21
C PRO A 83 -15.80 3.02 -3.00
N SER A 84 -16.39 3.19 -1.82
CA SER A 84 -17.19 4.37 -1.50
C SER A 84 -16.37 5.65 -1.49
N ASP A 85 -15.11 5.59 -1.05
CA ASP A 85 -14.21 6.75 -1.06
C ASP A 85 -13.73 7.08 -2.47
N VAL A 86 -13.56 6.07 -3.32
CA VAL A 86 -13.33 6.26 -4.76
C VAL A 86 -14.52 6.98 -5.39
N TRP A 87 -15.74 6.51 -5.16
CA TRP A 87 -16.95 7.14 -5.71
C TRP A 87 -17.14 8.57 -5.20
N LYS A 88 -16.88 8.85 -3.91
CA LYS A 88 -16.88 10.22 -3.37
C LYS A 88 -15.87 11.11 -4.09
N THR A 89 -14.66 10.59 -4.32
CA THR A 89 -13.60 11.31 -5.01
C THR A 89 -13.99 11.61 -6.46
N VAL A 90 -14.41 10.61 -7.23
CA VAL A 90 -14.76 10.76 -8.65
C VAL A 90 -15.95 11.71 -8.87
N LYS A 91 -16.89 11.76 -7.92
CA LYS A 91 -18.04 12.67 -7.97
C LYS A 91 -17.72 14.09 -7.47
N SER A 92 -16.54 14.33 -6.90
CA SER A 92 -16.14 15.64 -6.41
C SER A 92 -15.92 16.62 -7.57
N GLN A 93 -16.30 17.88 -7.37
CA GLN A 93 -16.02 18.96 -8.32
C GLN A 93 -14.51 19.25 -8.44
N GLU A 94 -13.72 18.83 -7.45
CA GLU A 94 -12.27 19.00 -7.42
C GLU A 94 -11.52 17.90 -8.17
N PHE A 95 -12.21 16.84 -8.59
CA PHE A 95 -11.60 15.71 -9.28
C PHE A 95 -11.21 16.08 -10.71
N LYS A 96 -9.92 15.95 -11.01
CA LYS A 96 -9.33 16.31 -12.32
C LYS A 96 -9.20 15.12 -13.28
N GLY A 97 -10.03 14.10 -13.11
CA GLY A 97 -10.16 12.99 -14.06
C GLY A 97 -9.19 11.82 -13.88
N ALA A 98 -8.28 11.86 -12.90
CA ALA A 98 -7.33 10.77 -12.64
C ALA A 98 -7.22 10.46 -11.15
N LEU A 99 -7.30 9.17 -10.82
CA LEU A 99 -7.06 8.64 -9.48
C LEU A 99 -5.56 8.40 -9.26
N VAL A 100 -5.14 8.43 -7.99
CA VAL A 100 -3.77 8.12 -7.56
C VAL A 100 -3.26 6.85 -8.24
N HIS A 101 -2.04 6.92 -8.75
CA HIS A 101 -1.39 5.75 -9.33
C HIS A 101 -0.97 4.80 -8.22
N THR A 102 -1.27 3.52 -8.41
CA THR A 102 -0.90 2.43 -7.51
C THR A 102 -0.05 1.42 -8.26
N PHE A 103 0.72 0.63 -7.53
CA PHE A 103 1.62 -0.37 -8.11
C PHE A 103 1.25 -1.78 -7.63
N ASP A 104 1.64 -2.77 -8.41
CA ASP A 104 1.40 -4.18 -8.10
C ASP A 104 2.17 -4.60 -6.85
N LEU A 105 1.45 -4.58 -5.72
CA LEU A 105 1.90 -5.11 -4.45
C LEU A 105 1.05 -6.34 -4.09
N PRO A 106 1.65 -7.38 -3.50
CA PRO A 106 0.88 -8.49 -2.97
C PRO A 106 -0.20 -8.01 -1.98
N ALA A 107 -1.38 -8.62 -2.03
CA ALA A 107 -2.48 -8.27 -1.13
C ALA A 107 -2.04 -8.35 0.34
N GLY A 108 -2.40 -7.33 1.12
CA GLY A 108 -2.07 -7.23 2.55
C GLY A 108 -0.68 -6.68 2.86
N VAL A 109 0.17 -6.40 1.87
CA VAL A 109 1.47 -5.73 2.09
C VAL A 109 1.28 -4.30 2.60
N ALA A 110 0.32 -3.58 2.06
CA ALA A 110 -0.06 -2.25 2.48
C ALA A 110 -1.57 -2.07 2.41
N ASN A 111 -2.14 -1.42 3.41
CA ASN A 111 -3.52 -0.95 3.42
C ASN A 111 -3.53 0.56 3.58
N VAL A 112 -4.05 1.23 2.58
CA VAL A 112 -4.22 2.68 2.53
C VAL A 112 -5.44 3.05 3.38
N ARG A 113 -5.29 4.02 4.30
CA ARG A 113 -6.38 4.46 5.17
C ARG A 113 -6.81 5.89 4.94
N ASN A 114 -5.85 6.82 5.02
CA ASN A 114 -6.13 8.24 4.86
C ASN A 114 -5.09 8.81 3.91
N VAL A 115 -5.41 8.79 2.62
CA VAL A 115 -4.58 9.36 1.57
C VAL A 115 -5.49 10.07 0.56
N PRO A 116 -4.98 11.06 -0.18
CA PRO A 116 -5.69 11.62 -1.30
C PRO A 116 -5.86 10.57 -2.40
N LEU A 117 -7.06 10.45 -2.95
CA LEU A 117 -7.33 9.53 -4.06
C LEU A 117 -7.25 10.22 -5.43
N SER A 118 -7.23 11.56 -5.49
CA SER A 118 -6.91 12.28 -6.73
C SER A 118 -5.41 12.20 -7.03
N TYR A 119 -5.06 11.92 -8.28
CA TYR A 119 -3.67 11.91 -8.76
C TYR A 119 -3.01 13.30 -8.68
N GLN A 120 -3.78 14.33 -9.00
CA GLN A 120 -3.32 15.71 -9.01
C GLN A 120 -3.60 16.38 -7.66
N LEU A 121 -2.54 16.77 -6.97
CA LEU A 121 -2.60 17.45 -5.67
C LEU A 121 -2.39 18.96 -5.86
N PRO A 122 -3.21 19.83 -5.25
CA PRO A 122 -3.05 21.27 -5.42
C PRO A 122 -1.75 21.81 -4.79
N VAL A 123 -1.04 22.70 -5.48
CA VAL A 123 0.06 23.45 -4.87
C VAL A 123 -0.44 24.29 -3.69
N GLY A 124 0.32 24.33 -2.60
CA GLY A 124 0.02 25.09 -1.38
C GLY A 124 -0.90 24.37 -0.40
N SER A 125 -1.38 23.17 -0.75
CA SER A 125 -2.20 22.35 0.13
C SER A 125 -1.35 21.50 1.08
N THR A 126 -1.97 21.07 2.17
CA THR A 126 -1.41 20.07 3.09
C THR A 126 -2.03 18.71 2.80
N GLN A 127 -1.18 17.71 2.66
CA GLN A 127 -1.54 16.35 2.28
C GLN A 127 -1.24 15.41 3.44
N HIS A 128 -2.19 14.53 3.75
CA HIS A 128 -2.06 13.55 4.81
C HIS A 128 -1.91 12.17 4.21
N PHE A 129 -0.95 11.40 4.70
CA PHE A 129 -0.75 10.02 4.29
C PHE A 129 -0.74 9.12 5.50
N GLU A 130 -1.66 8.16 5.55
CA GLU A 130 -1.71 7.09 6.53
C GLU A 130 -1.81 5.73 5.82
N ILE A 131 -0.82 4.87 6.09
CA ILE A 131 -0.73 3.53 5.51
C ILE A 131 -0.46 2.53 6.64
N VAL A 132 -1.25 1.46 6.67
CA VAL A 132 -1.04 0.32 7.58
C VAL A 132 -0.27 -0.77 6.87
N SER A 133 0.83 -1.21 7.47
CA SER A 133 1.65 -2.29 6.94
C SER A 133 2.50 -2.94 8.03
N ALA A 134 2.33 -4.25 8.21
CA ALA A 134 3.26 -5.08 8.99
C ALA A 134 4.51 -5.51 8.18
N SER A 135 4.45 -5.43 6.85
CA SER A 135 5.49 -5.92 5.94
C SER A 135 6.66 -4.94 5.74
N PHE A 136 6.37 -3.64 5.74
CA PHE A 136 7.38 -2.59 5.65
C PHE A 136 8.02 -2.29 7.02
N GLU A 137 9.35 -2.23 7.01
CA GLU A 137 10.14 -1.75 8.16
C GLU A 137 10.08 -0.23 8.26
N LYS A 138 10.21 0.44 7.10
CA LYS A 138 10.25 1.89 6.97
C LYS A 138 9.42 2.34 5.77
N MET A 139 8.81 3.52 5.89
CA MET A 139 8.15 4.19 4.78
C MET A 139 8.55 5.65 4.74
N ALA A 140 8.48 6.26 3.56
CA ALA A 140 8.78 7.66 3.35
C ALA A 140 7.97 8.20 2.17
N VAL A 141 7.66 9.49 2.24
CA VAL A 141 7.25 10.25 1.07
C VAL A 141 8.52 10.77 0.39
N GLU A 142 8.67 10.49 -0.90
CA GLU A 142 9.63 11.19 -1.74
C GLU A 142 8.90 12.32 -2.46
N TYR A 143 9.34 13.56 -2.25
CA TYR A 143 8.76 14.73 -2.89
C TYR A 143 9.87 15.58 -3.50
N ASN A 144 9.87 15.74 -4.82
CA ASN A 144 10.94 16.43 -5.56
C ASN A 144 12.35 15.91 -5.19
N LYS A 145 12.52 14.58 -5.19
CA LYS A 145 13.77 13.85 -4.83
C LYS A 145 14.19 13.98 -3.37
N LYS A 146 13.39 14.64 -2.53
CA LYS A 146 13.62 14.72 -1.09
C LYS A 146 12.84 13.65 -0.37
N TRP A 147 13.55 12.82 0.38
CA TRP A 147 12.97 11.77 1.21
C TRP A 147 12.53 12.31 2.56
N LEU A 148 11.27 12.08 2.90
CA LEU A 148 10.61 12.53 4.12
C LEU A 148 10.09 11.29 4.86
N PRO A 149 10.81 10.81 5.89
CA PRO A 149 10.46 9.59 6.62
C PRO A 149 9.09 9.71 7.31
N MET A 150 8.26 8.69 7.17
CA MET A 150 6.98 8.60 7.88
C MET A 150 7.20 8.17 9.34
N GLN A 151 6.38 8.69 10.24
CA GLN A 151 6.35 8.25 11.63
C GLN A 151 5.70 6.87 11.71
N LYS A 152 6.27 5.94 12.48
CA LYS A 152 5.72 4.60 12.68
C LYS A 152 5.19 4.44 14.10
N LYS A 153 3.92 4.05 14.24
CA LYS A 153 3.28 3.68 15.52
C LYS A 153 2.57 2.34 15.37
N GLY A 154 3.17 1.27 15.90
CA GLY A 154 2.73 -0.09 15.57
C GLY A 154 2.93 -0.36 14.08
N ASP A 155 1.89 -0.82 13.40
CA ASP A 155 1.90 -1.06 11.95
C ASP A 155 1.41 0.16 11.14
N VAL A 156 1.12 1.28 11.79
CA VAL A 156 0.65 2.51 11.13
C VAL A 156 1.84 3.40 10.81
N PHE A 157 1.98 3.78 9.54
CA PHE A 157 2.87 4.81 9.05
C PHE A 157 2.07 6.06 8.74
N SER A 158 2.52 7.22 9.25
CA SER A 158 1.85 8.50 8.97
C SER A 158 2.81 9.65 8.72
N ILE A 159 2.40 10.59 7.87
CA ILE A 159 3.07 11.87 7.66
C ILE A 159 2.11 12.92 7.12
N GLU A 160 2.38 14.18 7.43
CA GLU A 160 1.73 15.34 6.85
C GLU A 160 2.75 16.12 6.01
N ILE A 161 2.39 16.45 4.76
CA ILE A 161 3.27 17.08 3.78
C ILE A 161 2.61 18.35 3.24
N ALA A 162 3.28 19.48 3.39
CA ALA A 162 2.91 20.70 2.68
C ALA A 162 3.43 20.65 1.23
N ALA A 163 2.53 20.60 0.26
CA ALA A 163 2.81 20.53 -1.17
C ALA A 163 3.18 21.91 -1.74
N LYS A 164 4.34 22.46 -1.31
CA LYS A 164 4.71 23.87 -1.53
C LYS A 164 5.11 24.24 -2.96
N SER A 165 5.44 23.27 -3.81
CA SER A 165 5.89 23.51 -5.18
C SER A 165 5.38 22.44 -6.13
N LYS A 166 5.33 22.74 -7.42
CA LYS A 166 5.01 21.72 -8.42
C LYS A 166 6.03 20.58 -8.41
N GLY A 167 5.61 19.39 -8.87
CA GLY A 167 6.49 18.25 -9.10
C GLY A 167 5.95 16.93 -8.60
N GLU A 168 6.79 15.91 -8.65
CA GLU A 168 6.41 14.51 -8.38
C GLU A 168 6.43 14.21 -6.88
N LEU A 169 5.44 13.44 -6.44
CA LEU A 169 5.33 12.94 -5.07
C LEU A 169 4.99 11.45 -5.10
N SER A 170 5.77 10.64 -4.39
CA SER A 170 5.51 9.20 -4.26
C SER A 170 5.63 8.73 -2.81
N VAL A 171 4.86 7.71 -2.45
CA VAL A 171 4.94 7.05 -1.15
C VAL A 171 5.64 5.72 -1.33
N ASN A 172 6.74 5.50 -0.60
CA ASN A 172 7.64 4.39 -0.80
C ASN A 172 7.85 3.60 0.48
N GLY A 173 7.86 2.27 0.38
CA GLY A 173 8.09 1.34 1.48
C GLY A 173 9.36 0.52 1.31
N LYS A 174 10.03 0.20 2.42
CA LYS A 174 11.18 -0.70 2.47
C LYS A 174 10.86 -1.94 3.30
N THR A 175 11.04 -3.12 2.72
CA THR A 175 10.95 -4.38 3.48
C THR A 175 12.30 -4.72 4.13
N PRO A 176 12.33 -5.48 5.25
CA PRO A 176 13.58 -5.84 5.94
C PRO A 176 14.57 -6.60 5.04
N THR A 177 14.06 -7.38 4.10
CA THR A 177 14.85 -8.29 3.26
C THR A 177 15.31 -7.67 1.94
N SER A 178 14.73 -6.54 1.52
CA SER A 178 15.05 -5.88 0.25
C SER A 178 15.99 -4.70 0.43
N ARG A 179 16.96 -4.58 -0.49
CA ARG A 179 17.76 -3.36 -0.65
C ARG A 179 17.03 -2.25 -1.43
N LYS A 180 15.96 -2.60 -2.16
CA LYS A 180 15.16 -1.68 -2.98
C LYS A 180 13.88 -1.27 -2.24
N HIS A 181 13.44 -0.04 -2.49
CA HIS A 181 12.13 0.44 -2.10
C HIS A 181 11.08 -0.03 -3.10
N ALA A 182 9.86 -0.25 -2.61
CA ALA A 182 8.68 -0.45 -3.43
C ALA A 182 7.82 0.83 -3.36
N THR A 183 7.41 1.33 -4.51
CA THR A 183 6.47 2.45 -4.59
C THR A 183 5.06 1.93 -4.33
N VAL A 184 4.31 2.61 -3.48
CA VAL A 184 2.94 2.26 -3.10
C VAL A 184 1.96 3.17 -3.83
N LEU A 185 2.22 4.48 -3.82
CA LEU A 185 1.37 5.52 -4.39
C LEU A 185 2.23 6.54 -5.14
N GLU A 186 1.70 7.10 -6.22
CA GLU A 186 2.32 8.18 -6.99
C GLU A 186 1.31 9.26 -7.40
N TYR A 187 1.78 10.49 -7.34
CA TYR A 187 1.03 11.73 -7.53
C TYR A 187 1.84 12.76 -8.31
N ILE A 188 1.14 13.75 -8.85
CA ILE A 188 1.73 15.02 -9.28
C ILE A 188 1.16 16.16 -8.44
N VAL A 189 2.01 17.09 -8.05
CA VAL A 189 1.61 18.36 -7.43
C VAL A 189 1.56 19.43 -8.52
N ASP A 190 0.41 20.05 -8.74
CA ASP A 190 0.18 21.07 -9.79
C ASP A 190 -0.81 22.18 -9.39
#